data_AF-A0A529KD19-F1
#
_entry.id   AF-A0A529KD19-F1
#
_cell.length_a   1.000
_cell.length_b   1.000
_cell.length_c   1.000
_cell.angle_alpha   90.00
_cell.angle_beta   90.00
_cell.angle_gamma   90.00
#
_symmetry.space_group_name_H-M   'P 1'
#
loop_
_entity.id
_entity.type
_entity.pdbx_description
1 polymer ?
#
loop_
_entity_poly.entity_id
_entity_poly.type
_entity_poly.pdbx_seq_one_letter_code
_entity_poly.pdbx_strand_id
1 'polypeptide(L)'
;MTRFLRDLRDSAFCSVLAFTVRHWTREPARLVIIMTAILGSALADVLTPLYSGRLVDAVARASTTKVTAWDPTLTASFMLVAITLGAVVTRHVTFMGINHMTLRMMSDVAGEAFHRVQRFSTAWHANSFAGSTVRKISRGMWALDLMNYTILNELFRSLLILIGSTALLGWNWPMMGLIVGSGSLFYVALTFALSLGYVAPAATLANSCDTRISGSLADAISCNAVVRSFGAEAREDERLAAVVAKWRHRMRRSWFRGTINMTAQGLTLVVLRASVIG
;
A
#
# COMPACT_ATOMS: atom_id res chain seq x y z
N MET A 1 -18.68 12.65 13.56
CA MET A 1 -17.66 13.01 12.55
C MET A 1 -16.59 13.98 13.06
N THR A 2 -16.91 14.93 13.95
CA THR A 2 -15.95 15.95 14.45
C THR A 2 -14.80 15.39 15.33
N ARG A 3 -15.03 14.33 16.12
CA ARG A 3 -13.97 13.64 16.89
C ARG A 3 -12.99 12.86 15.99
N PHE A 4 -13.50 12.23 14.94
CA PHE A 4 -12.71 11.45 13.99
C PHE A 4 -11.74 12.31 13.18
N LEU A 5 -12.18 13.50 12.74
CA LEU A 5 -11.33 14.47 12.03
C LEU A 5 -10.27 15.12 12.94
N ARG A 6 -10.56 15.27 14.25
CA ARG A 6 -9.56 15.74 15.24
C ARG A 6 -8.49 14.68 15.52
N ASP A 7 -8.88 13.42 15.73
CA ASP A 7 -7.93 12.32 15.93
C ASP A 7 -7.00 12.12 14.72
N LEU A 8 -7.46 12.39 13.49
CA LEU A 8 -6.64 12.34 12.28
C LEU A 8 -5.57 13.45 12.23
N ARG A 9 -5.88 14.66 12.70
CA ARG A 9 -4.98 15.83 12.62
C ARG A 9 -3.83 15.79 13.65
N ASP A 10 -4.05 15.13 14.79
CA ASP A 10 -3.03 14.80 15.80
C ASP A 10 -2.50 13.36 15.65
N SER A 11 -2.80 12.68 14.54
CA SER A 11 -2.54 11.24 14.41
C SER A 11 -1.07 10.91 14.16
N ALA A 12 -0.67 9.77 14.71
CA ALA A 12 0.58 9.09 14.36
C ALA A 12 0.74 8.92 12.83
N PHE A 13 -0.34 8.83 12.05
CA PHE A 13 -0.27 8.71 10.59
C PHE A 13 0.33 9.95 9.92
N CYS A 14 -0.10 11.16 10.29
CA CYS A 14 0.47 12.39 9.74
C CYS A 14 1.95 12.53 10.09
N SER A 15 2.33 12.16 11.32
CA SER A 15 3.73 12.16 11.75
C SER A 15 4.58 11.16 10.97
N VAL A 16 4.06 9.95 10.71
CA VAL A 16 4.73 8.93 9.91
C VAL A 16 4.86 9.37 8.44
N LEU A 17 3.82 9.96 7.85
CA LEU A 17 3.88 10.50 6.49
C LEU A 17 4.91 11.63 6.38
N ALA A 18 4.92 12.58 7.32
CA ALA A 18 5.91 13.66 7.35
C ALA A 18 7.33 13.12 7.51
N PHE A 19 7.52 12.10 8.35
CA PHE A 19 8.79 11.41 8.51
C PHE A 19 9.25 10.77 7.20
N THR A 20 8.36 10.05 6.50
CA THR A 20 8.67 9.39 5.22
C THR A 20 9.01 10.40 4.13
N VAL A 21 8.21 11.47 3.99
CA VAL A 21 8.45 12.53 3.01
C VAL A 21 9.81 13.20 3.24
N ARG A 22 10.19 13.47 4.50
CA ARG A 22 11.49 14.04 4.84
C ARG A 22 12.67 13.15 4.42
N HIS A 23 12.49 11.83 4.34
CA HIS A 23 13.53 10.94 3.84
C HIS A 23 13.57 10.90 2.31
N TRP A 24 12.42 10.97 1.64
CA TRP A 24 12.38 11.05 0.17
C TRP A 24 13.07 12.32 -0.35
N THR A 25 12.96 13.45 0.36
CA THR A 25 13.63 14.69 -0.03
C THR A 25 15.16 14.65 0.11
N ARG A 26 15.74 13.62 0.74
CA ARG A 26 17.20 13.39 0.74
C ARG A 26 17.71 12.85 -0.61
N GLU A 27 16.83 12.30 -1.45
CA GLU A 27 17.17 11.74 -2.76
C GLU A 27 16.29 12.30 -3.91
N PRO A 28 16.24 13.63 -4.13
CA PRO A 28 15.27 14.24 -5.04
C PRO A 28 15.43 13.76 -6.48
N ALA A 29 16.67 13.53 -6.95
CA ALA A 29 16.92 13.05 -8.30
C ALA A 29 16.30 11.66 -8.55
N ARG A 30 16.43 10.74 -7.59
CA ARG A 30 15.85 9.38 -7.71
C ARG A 30 14.34 9.42 -7.62
N LEU A 31 13.82 10.25 -6.72
CA LEU A 31 12.38 10.46 -6.62
C LEU A 31 11.81 10.96 -7.96
N VAL A 32 12.45 11.94 -8.61
CA VAL A 32 12.02 12.42 -9.94
C VAL A 32 12.08 11.30 -10.98
N ILE A 33 13.15 10.50 -11.04
CA ILE A 33 13.24 9.35 -11.96
C ILE A 33 12.11 8.36 -11.72
N ILE A 34 11.83 8.01 -10.46
CA ILE A 34 10.74 7.09 -10.10
C ILE A 34 9.39 7.68 -10.54
N MET A 35 9.12 8.94 -10.21
CA MET A 35 7.84 9.60 -10.52
C MET A 35 7.61 9.73 -12.03
N THR A 36 8.65 10.07 -12.79
CA THR A 36 8.58 10.13 -14.27
C THR A 36 8.40 8.75 -14.89
N ALA A 37 9.05 7.72 -14.36
CA ALA A 37 8.87 6.35 -14.82
C ALA A 37 7.45 5.83 -14.54
N ILE A 38 6.89 6.12 -13.36
CA ILE A 38 5.50 5.77 -13.03
C ILE A 38 4.53 6.50 -13.96
N LEU A 39 4.77 7.78 -14.23
CA LEU A 39 3.96 8.54 -15.18
C LEU A 39 4.01 7.92 -16.59
N GLY A 40 5.19 7.53 -17.06
CA GLY A 40 5.36 6.83 -18.34
C GLY A 40 4.60 5.49 -18.37
N SER A 41 4.68 4.70 -17.29
CA SER A 41 3.94 3.44 -17.19
C SER A 41 2.42 3.67 -17.17
N ALA A 42 1.93 4.64 -16.39
CA ALA A 42 0.51 4.96 -16.33
C ALA A 42 -0.03 5.47 -17.67
N LEU A 43 0.76 6.27 -18.38
CA LEU A 43 0.41 6.74 -19.72
C LEU A 43 0.32 5.56 -20.70
N ALA A 44 1.26 4.62 -20.65
CA ALA A 44 1.21 3.42 -21.48
C ALA A 44 -0.06 2.58 -21.21
N ASP A 45 -0.46 2.45 -19.94
CA ASP A 45 -1.71 1.77 -19.56
C ASP A 45 -2.95 2.44 -20.17
N VAL A 46 -2.99 3.79 -20.17
CA VAL A 46 -4.11 4.57 -20.74
C VAL A 46 -4.11 4.53 -22.27
N LEU A 47 -2.93 4.52 -22.90
CA LEU A 47 -2.80 4.47 -24.36
C LEU A 47 -3.13 3.09 -24.94
N THR A 48 -2.94 2.01 -24.16
CA THR A 48 -3.15 0.64 -24.65
C THR A 48 -4.57 0.40 -25.19
N PRO A 49 -5.66 0.74 -24.46
CA PRO A 49 -7.03 0.63 -25.00
C PRO A 49 -7.27 1.48 -26.24
N LEU A 50 -6.71 2.69 -26.31
CA LEU A 50 -6.88 3.60 -27.44
C LEU A 50 -6.29 3.00 -28.74
N TYR A 51 -5.07 2.47 -28.66
CA TYR A 51 -4.43 1.83 -29.81
C TYR A 51 -5.02 0.45 -30.12
N SER A 52 -5.53 -0.26 -29.11
CA SER A 52 -6.31 -1.48 -29.33
C SER A 52 -7.58 -1.20 -30.14
N GLY A 53 -8.29 -0.11 -29.83
CA GLY A 53 -9.46 0.31 -30.61
C GLY A 53 -9.10 0.64 -32.07
N ARG A 54 -8.00 1.38 -32.29
CA ARG A 54 -7.50 1.69 -33.64
C ARG A 54 -7.11 0.44 -34.44
N LEU A 55 -6.54 -0.55 -33.79
CA LEU A 55 -6.21 -1.83 -34.42
C LEU A 55 -7.49 -2.56 -34.85
N VAL A 56 -8.49 -2.64 -33.97
CA VAL A 56 -9.79 -3.25 -34.28
C VAL A 56 -10.47 -2.52 -35.45
N ASP A 57 -10.48 -1.19 -35.45
CA ASP A 57 -11.03 -0.39 -36.55
C ASP A 57 -10.30 -0.63 -37.87
N ALA A 58 -8.97 -0.73 -37.85
CA ALA A 58 -8.16 -1.00 -39.03
C ALA A 58 -8.47 -2.39 -39.63
N VAL A 59 -8.57 -3.41 -38.78
CA VAL A 59 -8.92 -4.78 -39.18
C VAL A 59 -10.35 -4.84 -39.74
N ALA A 60 -11.32 -4.15 -39.10
CA ALA A 60 -12.69 -4.10 -39.57
C ALA A 60 -12.81 -3.45 -40.96
N ARG A 61 -12.07 -2.36 -41.23
CA ARG A 61 -12.04 -1.72 -42.55
C ARG A 61 -11.34 -2.56 -43.62
N ALA A 62 -10.27 -3.27 -43.25
CA ALA A 62 -9.59 -4.20 -44.14
C ALA A 62 -10.47 -5.38 -44.57
N SER A 63 -11.43 -5.79 -43.72
CA SER A 63 -12.39 -6.86 -44.04
C SER A 63 -13.50 -6.44 -45.02
N THR A 64 -13.79 -5.13 -45.12
CA THR A 64 -14.87 -4.57 -45.96
C THR A 64 -14.38 -4.06 -47.30
N THR A 65 -13.10 -3.68 -47.42
CA THR A 65 -12.51 -3.18 -48.67
C THR A 65 -11.55 -4.25 -49.22
N LYS A 66 -11.77 -4.77 -50.45
CA LYS A 66 -10.87 -5.75 -51.12
C LYS A 66 -9.45 -5.21 -51.42
N VAL A 67 -9.11 -4.01 -50.96
CA VAL A 67 -7.77 -3.42 -51.06
C VAL A 67 -7.01 -3.80 -49.79
N THR A 68 -5.84 -4.39 -49.99
CA THR A 68 -4.87 -4.81 -48.99
C THR A 68 -4.41 -3.65 -48.10
N ALA A 69 -5.17 -3.31 -47.06
CA ALA A 69 -4.89 -2.23 -46.11
C ALA A 69 -3.87 -2.66 -45.03
N TRP A 70 -2.68 -3.09 -45.45
CA TRP A 70 -1.62 -3.56 -44.53
C TRP A 70 -1.02 -2.41 -43.70
N ASP A 71 -0.84 -1.22 -44.28
CA ASP A 71 -0.14 -0.09 -43.63
C ASP A 71 -0.75 0.40 -42.30
N PRO A 72 -2.07 0.68 -42.20
CA PRO A 72 -2.66 1.15 -40.93
C PRO A 72 -2.71 0.07 -39.86
N THR A 73 -2.90 -1.20 -40.24
CA THR A 73 -2.97 -2.35 -39.33
C THR A 73 -1.59 -2.66 -38.75
N LEU A 74 -0.55 -2.67 -39.58
CA LEU A 74 0.84 -2.85 -39.15
C LEU A 74 1.28 -1.72 -38.23
N THR A 75 0.99 -0.47 -38.58
CA THR A 75 1.33 0.69 -37.76
C THR A 75 0.69 0.62 -36.36
N ALA A 76 -0.60 0.28 -36.27
CA ALA A 76 -1.29 0.13 -34.99
C ALA A 76 -0.69 -1.03 -34.16
N SER A 77 -0.34 -2.14 -34.81
CA SER A 77 0.29 -3.31 -34.16
C SER A 77 1.69 -2.97 -33.62
N PHE A 78 2.54 -2.33 -34.42
CA PHE A 78 3.88 -1.89 -33.99
C PHE A 78 3.81 -0.88 -32.85
N MET A 79 2.84 0.05 -32.89
CA MET A 79 2.63 0.99 -31.80
C MET A 79 2.22 0.30 -30.50
N LEU A 80 1.34 -0.71 -30.55
CA LEU A 80 0.96 -1.49 -29.37
C LEU A 80 2.16 -2.24 -28.77
N VAL A 81 2.99 -2.86 -29.62
CA VAL A 81 4.23 -3.52 -29.18
C VAL A 81 5.19 -2.49 -28.56
N ALA A 82 5.37 -1.33 -29.19
CA ALA A 82 6.24 -0.28 -28.67
C ALA A 82 5.76 0.26 -27.31
N ILE A 83 4.45 0.50 -27.16
CA ILE A 83 3.83 0.97 -25.91
C ILE A 83 4.00 -0.08 -24.80
N THR A 84 3.74 -1.36 -25.10
CA THR A 84 3.86 -2.42 -24.10
C THR A 84 5.31 -2.67 -23.69
N LEU A 85 6.26 -2.64 -24.62
CA LEU A 85 7.70 -2.68 -24.29
C LEU A 85 8.12 -1.46 -23.45
N GLY A 86 7.66 -0.26 -23.81
CA GLY A 86 7.88 0.95 -23.03
C GLY A 86 7.30 0.85 -21.61
N ALA A 87 6.12 0.25 -21.45
CA ALA A 87 5.50 -0.02 -20.16
C ALA A 87 6.36 -0.98 -19.31
N VAL A 88 6.93 -2.03 -19.92
CA VAL A 88 7.82 -2.97 -19.23
C VAL A 88 9.08 -2.26 -18.73
N VAL A 89 9.72 -1.46 -19.58
CA VAL A 89 10.94 -0.72 -19.23
C VAL A 89 10.66 0.28 -18.11
N THR A 90 9.61 1.10 -18.24
CA THR A 90 9.26 2.11 -17.23
C THR A 90 8.87 1.49 -15.89
N ARG A 91 8.17 0.35 -15.91
CA ARG A 91 7.84 -0.42 -14.70
C ARG A 91 9.09 -1.02 -14.06
N HIS A 92 10.03 -1.53 -14.85
CA HIS A 92 11.31 -2.03 -14.34
C HIS A 92 12.12 -0.91 -13.66
N VAL A 93 12.24 0.25 -14.32
CA VAL A 93 12.90 1.44 -13.75
C VAL A 93 12.22 1.89 -12.45
N THR A 94 10.88 1.90 -12.42
CA THR A 94 10.09 2.22 -11.22
C THR A 94 10.47 1.31 -10.05
N PHE A 95 10.44 -0.01 -10.26
CA PHE A 95 10.75 -0.97 -9.19
C PHE A 95 12.20 -0.91 -8.74
N MET A 96 13.14 -0.79 -9.67
CA MET A 96 14.55 -0.63 -9.31
C MET A 96 14.81 0.65 -8.52
N GLY A 97 14.19 1.76 -8.93
CA GLY A 97 14.28 3.03 -8.21
C GLY A 97 13.69 2.96 -6.81
N ILE A 98 12.47 2.41 -6.66
CA ILE A 98 11.82 2.25 -5.35
C ILE A 98 12.63 1.33 -4.46
N ASN A 99 13.08 0.17 -4.94
CA ASN A 99 13.88 -0.77 -4.16
C ASN A 99 15.15 -0.10 -3.62
N HIS A 100 15.87 0.62 -4.48
CA HIS A 100 17.12 1.25 -4.08
C HIS A 100 16.91 2.40 -3.09
N MET A 101 15.92 3.26 -3.32
CA MET A 101 15.57 4.34 -2.41
C MET A 101 15.08 3.80 -1.04
N THR A 102 14.23 2.78 -1.05
CA THR A 102 13.71 2.13 0.16
C THR A 102 14.83 1.47 0.96
N LEU A 103 15.73 0.69 0.33
CA LEU A 103 16.84 0.06 1.02
C LEU A 103 17.78 1.08 1.68
N ARG A 104 18.05 2.20 1.00
CA ARG A 104 18.84 3.29 1.60
C ARG A 104 18.12 3.89 2.79
N MET A 105 16.83 4.20 2.66
CA MET A 105 16.02 4.75 3.76
C MET A 105 15.96 3.78 4.95
N MET A 106 15.78 2.47 4.71
CA MET A 106 15.80 1.45 5.75
C MET A 106 17.15 1.40 6.48
N SER A 107 18.25 1.47 5.74
CA SER A 107 19.62 1.49 6.30
C SER A 107 19.87 2.73 7.16
N ASP A 108 19.47 3.91 6.67
CA ASP A 108 19.59 5.18 7.41
C ASP A 108 18.79 5.13 8.70
N VAL A 109 17.52 4.69 8.64
CA VAL A 109 16.63 4.63 9.81
C VAL A 109 17.14 3.63 10.85
N ALA A 110 17.66 2.47 10.42
CA ALA A 110 18.28 1.50 11.31
C ALA A 110 19.54 2.07 11.99
N GLY A 111 20.41 2.74 11.22
CA GLY A 111 21.62 3.39 11.72
C GLY A 111 21.33 4.51 12.71
N GLU A 112 20.40 5.42 12.38
CA GLU A 112 19.97 6.52 13.25
C GLU A 112 19.32 6.00 14.55
N ALA A 113 18.48 4.96 14.46
CA ALA A 113 17.86 4.34 15.62
C ALA A 113 18.89 3.68 16.54
N PHE A 114 19.83 2.91 15.99
CA PHE A 114 20.92 2.30 16.75
C PHE A 114 21.80 3.37 17.41
N HIS A 115 22.18 4.39 16.64
CA HIS A 115 22.98 5.53 17.12
C HIS A 115 22.36 6.20 18.34
N ARG A 116 21.03 6.31 18.37
CA ARG A 116 20.29 6.92 19.49
C ARG A 116 20.14 5.95 20.68
N VAL A 117 19.75 4.70 20.42
CA VAL A 117 19.51 3.71 21.47
C VAL A 117 20.77 3.40 22.26
N GLN A 118 21.93 3.27 21.61
CA GLN A 118 23.19 2.98 22.30
C GLN A 118 23.65 4.10 23.25
N ARG A 119 23.10 5.31 23.12
CA ARG A 119 23.44 6.49 23.94
C ARG A 119 22.40 6.80 25.00
N PHE A 120 21.42 5.93 25.21
CA PHE A 120 20.51 6.08 26.33
C PHE A 120 21.22 5.76 27.65
N SER A 121 20.64 6.24 28.75
CA SER A 121 21.23 6.08 30.08
C SER A 121 21.31 4.61 30.47
N THR A 122 22.27 4.26 31.32
CA THR A 122 22.36 2.93 31.95
C THR A 122 21.05 2.56 32.65
N ALA A 123 20.38 3.53 33.28
CA ALA A 123 19.05 3.33 33.87
C ALA A 123 17.99 2.94 32.82
N TRP A 124 18.03 3.50 31.61
CA TRP A 124 17.13 3.07 30.53
C TRP A 124 17.43 1.65 30.07
N HIS A 125 18.71 1.31 29.92
CA HIS A 125 19.14 -0.05 29.53
C HIS A 125 18.78 -1.10 30.59
N ALA A 126 18.85 -0.75 31.88
CA ALA A 126 18.45 -1.64 32.97
C ALA A 126 16.93 -1.88 33.03
N ASN A 127 16.13 -0.89 32.61
CA ASN A 127 14.66 -0.95 32.72
C ASN A 127 13.95 -1.28 31.39
N SER A 128 14.68 -1.45 30.29
CA SER A 128 14.11 -1.72 28.97
C SER A 128 14.52 -3.08 28.44
N PHE A 129 13.54 -3.90 28.03
CA PHE A 129 13.84 -5.19 27.43
C PHE A 129 14.42 -5.03 26.02
N ALA A 130 15.70 -5.38 25.85
CA ALA A 130 16.44 -5.21 24.60
C ALA A 130 15.72 -5.82 23.39
N GLY A 131 15.15 -7.02 23.53
CA GLY A 131 14.42 -7.70 22.46
C GLY A 131 13.20 -6.91 21.97
N SER A 132 12.51 -6.19 22.86
CA SER A 132 11.35 -5.37 22.50
C SER A 132 11.78 -4.13 21.68
N THR A 133 12.93 -3.55 22.00
CA THR A 133 13.51 -2.42 21.27
C THR A 133 13.97 -2.85 19.89
N VAL A 134 14.72 -3.96 19.78
CA VAL A 134 15.15 -4.52 18.50
C VAL A 134 13.95 -4.80 17.60
N ARG A 135 12.88 -5.40 18.15
CA ARG A 135 11.65 -5.67 17.41
C ARG A 135 10.93 -4.39 16.94
N LYS A 136 10.97 -3.29 17.71
CA LYS A 136 10.40 -2.00 17.29
C LYS A 136 11.19 -1.39 16.13
N ILE A 137 12.52 -1.39 16.21
CA ILE A 137 13.40 -0.87 15.16
C ILE A 137 13.22 -1.68 13.87
N SER A 138 13.32 -3.01 13.96
CA SER A 138 13.21 -3.89 12.79
C SER A 138 11.82 -3.82 12.15
N ARG A 139 10.73 -3.85 12.94
CA ARG A 139 9.37 -3.69 12.38
C ARG A 139 9.17 -2.31 11.74
N GLY A 140 9.68 -1.25 12.37
CA GLY A 140 9.59 0.10 11.82
C GLY A 140 10.34 0.24 10.49
N MET A 141 11.55 -0.32 10.41
CA MET A 141 12.37 -0.39 9.20
C MET A 141 11.65 -1.15 8.08
N TRP A 142 11.17 -2.36 8.35
CA TRP A 142 10.44 -3.17 7.34
C TRP A 142 9.10 -2.57 6.92
N ALA A 143 8.42 -1.81 7.79
CA ALA A 143 7.19 -1.12 7.43
C ALA A 143 7.41 -0.05 6.34
N LEU A 144 8.63 0.47 6.18
CA LEU A 144 8.95 1.44 5.14
C LEU A 144 8.86 0.84 3.74
N ASP A 145 9.17 -0.44 3.59
CA ASP A 145 9.08 -1.12 2.29
C ASP A 145 7.65 -1.12 1.77
N LEU A 146 6.73 -1.67 2.57
CA LEU A 146 5.31 -1.66 2.26
C LEU A 146 4.79 -0.24 2.05
N MET A 147 5.16 0.71 2.92
CA MET A 147 4.67 2.08 2.83
C MET A 147 5.17 2.82 1.58
N ASN A 148 6.46 2.68 1.23
CA ASN A 148 7.02 3.29 0.03
C ASN A 148 6.40 2.66 -1.22
N TYR A 149 6.29 1.34 -1.28
CA TYR A 149 5.67 0.65 -2.41
C TYR A 149 4.19 1.08 -2.58
N THR A 150 3.40 1.08 -1.50
CA THR A 150 2.00 1.48 -1.57
C THR A 150 1.82 2.95 -1.95
N ILE A 151 2.57 3.89 -1.37
CA ILE A 151 2.36 5.32 -1.68
C ILE A 151 2.88 5.67 -3.07
N LEU A 152 4.13 5.30 -3.37
CA LEU A 152 4.78 5.73 -4.60
C LEU A 152 4.30 4.94 -5.80
N ASN A 153 4.13 3.62 -5.71
CA ASN A 153 3.71 2.82 -6.86
C ASN A 153 2.19 2.65 -6.91
N GLU A 154 1.55 2.17 -5.85
CA GLU A 154 0.11 1.82 -5.94
C GLU A 154 -0.78 3.07 -5.96
N LEU A 155 -0.62 3.97 -4.99
CA LEU A 155 -1.49 5.14 -4.81
C LEU A 155 -1.25 6.19 -5.87
N PHE A 156 0.01 6.52 -6.18
CA PHE A 156 0.31 7.50 -7.23
C PHE A 156 -0.10 6.99 -8.63
N ARG A 157 0.22 5.74 -9.00
CA ARG A 157 -0.22 5.18 -10.29
C ARG A 157 -1.74 5.12 -10.39
N SER A 158 -2.43 4.68 -9.34
CA SER A 158 -3.90 4.63 -9.35
C SER A 158 -4.52 6.02 -9.49
N LEU A 159 -3.95 7.04 -8.85
CA LEU A 159 -4.36 8.43 -9.02
C LEU A 159 -4.18 8.90 -10.48
N LEU A 160 -3.03 8.61 -11.09
CA LEU A 160 -2.75 8.97 -12.48
C LEU A 160 -3.72 8.30 -13.45
N ILE A 161 -3.96 6.99 -13.30
CA ILE A 161 -4.90 6.24 -14.14
C ILE A 161 -6.33 6.77 -13.93
N LEU A 162 -6.72 7.08 -12.71
CA LEU A 162 -8.04 7.61 -12.41
C LEU A 162 -8.26 8.97 -13.07
N ILE A 163 -7.31 9.90 -12.89
CA ILE A 163 -7.38 11.24 -13.50
C ILE A 163 -7.34 11.11 -15.03
N GLY A 164 -6.40 10.34 -15.57
CA GLY A 164 -6.22 10.16 -17.01
C GLY A 164 -7.45 9.54 -17.68
N SER A 165 -8.01 8.48 -17.09
CA SER A 165 -9.20 7.82 -17.64
C SER A 165 -10.45 8.70 -17.52
N THR A 166 -10.65 9.38 -16.38
CA THR A 166 -11.78 10.31 -16.19
C THR A 166 -11.70 11.48 -17.16
N ALA A 167 -10.52 12.08 -17.36
CA ALA A 167 -10.32 13.17 -18.30
C ALA A 167 -10.53 12.72 -19.76
N LEU A 168 -9.98 11.56 -20.13
CA LEU A 168 -10.15 10.99 -21.48
C LEU A 168 -11.63 10.70 -21.77
N LEU A 169 -12.34 10.07 -20.83
CA LEU A 169 -13.76 9.78 -20.97
C LEU A 169 -14.60 11.06 -21.00
N GLY A 170 -14.33 12.01 -20.10
CA GLY A 170 -15.04 13.29 -20.04
C GLY A 170 -14.84 14.15 -21.29
N TRP A 171 -13.66 14.08 -21.93
CA TRP A 171 -13.40 14.78 -23.19
C TRP A 171 -14.23 14.23 -24.34
N ASN A 172 -14.39 12.90 -24.42
CA ASN A 172 -15.16 12.28 -25.50
C ASN A 172 -16.68 12.29 -25.19
N TRP A 173 -17.06 12.07 -23.93
CA TRP A 173 -18.44 11.90 -23.45
C TRP A 173 -18.59 12.56 -22.06
N PRO A 174 -18.95 13.86 -21.99
CA PRO A 174 -18.97 14.62 -20.73
C PRO A 174 -19.80 13.99 -19.61
N MET A 175 -20.94 13.38 -19.95
CA MET A 175 -21.80 12.68 -18.99
C MET A 175 -21.09 11.47 -18.35
N MET A 176 -20.36 10.70 -19.15
CA MET A 176 -19.59 9.55 -18.67
C MET A 176 -18.46 10.00 -17.73
N GLY A 177 -17.76 11.09 -18.09
CA GLY A 177 -16.75 11.70 -17.24
C GLY A 177 -17.32 12.16 -15.89
N LEU A 178 -18.52 12.72 -15.87
CA LEU A 178 -19.18 13.15 -14.63
C LEU A 178 -19.56 11.96 -13.74
N ILE A 179 -20.12 10.90 -14.30
CA ILE A 179 -20.48 9.67 -13.56
C ILE A 179 -19.23 9.02 -12.97
N VAL A 180 -18.20 8.81 -13.80
CA VAL A 180 -16.95 8.17 -13.35
C VAL A 180 -16.22 9.04 -12.34
N GLY A 181 -16.13 10.35 -12.59
CA GLY A 181 -15.44 11.29 -11.69
C GLY A 181 -16.11 11.39 -10.32
N SER A 182 -17.43 11.61 -10.30
CA SER A 182 -18.19 11.70 -9.03
C SER A 182 -18.22 10.37 -8.27
N GLY A 183 -18.42 9.26 -8.98
CA GLY A 183 -18.40 7.93 -8.40
C GLY A 183 -17.04 7.52 -7.84
N SER A 184 -15.97 7.92 -8.51
CA SER A 184 -14.60 7.68 -8.02
C SER A 184 -14.27 8.52 -6.79
N LEU A 185 -14.69 9.80 -6.76
CA LEU A 185 -14.53 10.63 -5.57
C LEU A 185 -15.27 10.03 -4.37
N PHE A 186 -16.50 9.55 -4.58
CA PHE A 186 -17.27 8.85 -3.57
C PHE A 186 -16.57 7.57 -3.10
N TYR A 187 -16.10 6.74 -4.05
CA TYR A 187 -15.40 5.49 -3.75
C TYR A 187 -14.12 5.74 -2.92
N VAL A 188 -13.32 6.73 -3.30
CA VAL A 188 -12.10 7.11 -2.59
C VAL A 188 -12.45 7.62 -1.18
N ALA A 189 -13.43 8.50 -1.05
CA ALA A 189 -13.87 9.02 0.25
C ALA A 189 -14.37 7.91 1.18
N LEU A 190 -15.19 6.98 0.66
CA LEU A 190 -15.66 5.81 1.39
C LEU A 190 -14.49 4.92 1.84
N THR A 191 -13.54 4.67 0.95
CA THR A 191 -12.34 3.86 1.22
C THR A 191 -11.50 4.47 2.34
N PHE A 192 -11.25 5.78 2.31
CA PHE A 192 -10.55 6.49 3.38
C PHE A 192 -11.30 6.43 4.70
N ALA A 193 -12.62 6.68 4.68
CA ALA A 193 -13.45 6.66 5.88
C ALA A 193 -13.46 5.28 6.57
N LEU A 194 -13.61 4.20 5.79
CA LEU A 194 -13.59 2.84 6.33
C LEU A 194 -12.19 2.41 6.76
N SER A 195 -11.16 2.70 5.96
CA SER A 195 -9.80 2.26 6.27
C SER A 195 -9.26 2.97 7.53
N LEU A 196 -9.40 4.29 7.63
CA LEU A 196 -8.90 5.07 8.76
C LEU A 196 -9.84 5.06 9.96
N GLY A 197 -11.16 5.06 9.74
CA GLY A 197 -12.15 5.18 10.82
C GLY A 197 -12.65 3.87 11.39
N TYR A 198 -12.68 2.82 10.58
CA TYR A 198 -13.26 1.55 10.98
C TYR A 198 -12.20 0.46 11.21
N VAL A 199 -11.27 0.31 10.27
CA VAL A 199 -10.25 -0.75 10.28
C VAL A 199 -9.06 -0.37 11.18
N ALA A 200 -8.45 0.80 10.96
CA ALA A 200 -7.23 1.20 11.65
C ALA A 200 -7.31 1.14 13.19
N PRO A 201 -8.38 1.62 13.86
CA PRO A 201 -8.45 1.55 15.32
C PRO A 201 -8.46 0.10 15.86
N ALA A 202 -9.10 -0.83 15.15
CA ALA A 202 -9.11 -2.24 15.54
C ALA A 202 -7.74 -2.90 15.29
N ALA A 203 -7.08 -2.55 14.19
CA ALA A 203 -5.75 -3.04 13.85
C ALA A 203 -4.71 -2.58 14.89
N THR A 204 -4.73 -1.30 15.29
CA THR A 204 -3.81 -0.78 16.32
C THR A 204 -3.94 -1.54 17.64
N LEU A 205 -5.18 -1.84 18.05
CA LEU A 205 -5.42 -2.62 19.26
C LEU A 205 -4.93 -4.07 19.12
N ALA A 206 -5.15 -4.71 17.97
CA ALA A 206 -4.66 -6.05 17.68
C ALA A 206 -3.11 -6.11 17.70
N ASN A 207 -2.44 -5.12 17.10
CA ASN A 207 -0.98 -4.98 17.10
C ASN A 207 -0.38 -4.82 18.51
N SER A 208 -1.12 -4.19 19.43
CA SER A 208 -0.71 -4.11 20.84
C SER A 208 -0.76 -5.48 21.54
N CYS A 209 -1.72 -6.35 21.17
CA CYS A 209 -1.80 -7.71 21.70
C CYS A 209 -0.74 -8.61 21.07
N ASP A 210 -0.42 -8.43 19.79
CA ASP A 210 0.69 -9.14 19.12
C ASP A 210 2.04 -8.84 19.78
N THR A 211 2.27 -7.59 20.21
CA THR A 211 3.46 -7.23 20.98
C THR A 211 3.49 -7.92 22.34
N ARG A 212 2.33 -8.10 22.99
CA ARG A 212 2.23 -8.84 24.25
C ARG A 212 2.51 -10.34 24.09
N ILE A 213 1.98 -11.00 23.06
CA ILE A 213 2.29 -12.42 22.79
C ILE A 213 3.80 -12.63 22.67
N SER A 214 4.47 -11.86 21.81
CA SER A 214 5.91 -12.08 21.62
C SER A 214 6.72 -11.76 22.88
N GLY A 215 6.26 -10.80 23.70
CA GLY A 215 6.86 -10.54 25.01
C GLY A 215 6.71 -11.74 25.95
N SER A 216 5.50 -12.29 26.08
CA SER A 216 5.24 -13.47 26.92
C SER A 216 6.00 -14.71 26.44
N LEU A 217 6.09 -14.94 25.13
CA LEU A 217 6.87 -16.04 24.57
C LEU A 217 8.36 -15.88 24.85
N ALA A 218 8.92 -14.68 24.65
CA ALA A 218 10.33 -14.43 24.91
C ALA A 218 10.68 -14.62 26.39
N ASP A 219 9.82 -14.17 27.29
CA ASP A 219 9.95 -14.36 28.74
C ASP A 219 9.90 -15.84 29.13
N ALA A 220 8.88 -16.57 28.68
CA ALA A 220 8.72 -18.00 28.98
C ALA A 220 9.91 -18.84 28.48
N ILE A 221 10.43 -18.54 27.29
CA ILE A 221 11.60 -19.25 26.73
C ILE A 221 12.88 -18.88 27.48
N SER A 222 13.11 -17.59 27.78
CA SER A 222 14.32 -17.12 28.46
C SER A 222 14.39 -17.62 29.91
N CYS A 223 13.24 -17.74 30.57
CA CYS A 223 13.11 -18.16 31.97
C CYS A 223 12.77 -19.66 32.11
N ASN A 224 12.86 -20.45 31.03
CA ASN A 224 12.42 -21.86 31.02
C ASN A 224 13.14 -22.72 32.07
N ALA A 225 14.40 -22.43 32.38
CA ALA A 225 15.14 -23.14 33.42
C ALA A 225 14.43 -23.08 34.79
N VAL A 226 13.84 -21.93 35.12
CA VAL A 226 13.06 -21.72 36.36
C VAL A 226 11.73 -22.45 36.28
N VAL A 227 11.05 -22.40 35.13
CA VAL A 227 9.78 -23.13 34.94
C VAL A 227 9.98 -24.63 35.17
N ARG A 228 11.05 -25.19 34.61
CA ARG A 228 11.40 -26.61 34.74
C ARG A 228 11.84 -26.98 36.15
N SER A 229 12.62 -26.13 36.83
CA SER A 229 13.04 -26.39 38.21
C SER A 229 11.86 -26.49 39.19
N PHE A 230 10.75 -25.82 38.89
CA PHE A 230 9.51 -25.86 39.68
C PHE A 230 8.42 -26.78 39.11
N GLY A 231 8.67 -27.50 38.00
CA GLY A 231 7.66 -28.34 37.34
C GLY A 231 6.40 -27.57 36.91
N ALA A 232 6.54 -26.26 36.63
CA ALA A 232 5.41 -25.34 36.44
C ALA A 232 4.96 -25.22 34.97
N GLU A 233 5.29 -26.20 34.13
CA GLU A 233 5.07 -26.17 32.68
C GLU A 233 3.59 -25.97 32.33
N ALA A 234 2.69 -26.77 32.94
CA ALA A 234 1.24 -26.65 32.73
C ALA A 234 0.69 -25.25 33.12
N ARG A 235 1.28 -24.62 34.14
CA ARG A 235 0.88 -23.26 34.57
C ARG A 235 1.28 -22.20 33.56
N GLU A 236 2.47 -22.32 32.96
CA GLU A 236 2.90 -21.41 31.90
C GLU A 236 2.11 -21.64 30.61
N ASP A 237 1.73 -22.88 30.29
CA ASP A 237 0.82 -23.18 29.17
C ASP A 237 -0.53 -22.48 29.33
N GLU A 238 -1.15 -22.57 30.52
CA GLU A 238 -2.41 -21.86 30.82
C GLU A 238 -2.26 -20.33 30.72
N ARG A 239 -1.15 -19.78 31.24
CA ARG A 239 -0.85 -18.35 31.16
C ARG A 239 -0.72 -17.88 29.72
N LEU A 240 0.02 -18.61 28.89
CA LEU A 240 0.18 -18.31 27.47
C LEU A 240 -1.14 -18.45 26.71
N ALA A 241 -1.92 -19.51 26.99
CA ALA A 241 -3.23 -19.74 26.39
C ALA A 241 -4.19 -18.56 26.63
N ALA A 242 -4.19 -17.97 27.83
CA ALA A 242 -4.99 -16.77 28.13
C ALA A 242 -4.57 -15.55 27.29
N VAL A 243 -3.26 -15.34 27.12
CA VAL A 243 -2.72 -14.24 26.28
C VAL A 243 -3.10 -14.45 24.80
N VAL A 244 -2.95 -15.68 24.30
CA VAL A 244 -3.31 -16.06 22.93
C VAL A 244 -4.81 -15.93 22.69
N ALA A 245 -5.65 -16.36 23.64
CA ALA A 245 -7.11 -16.23 23.53
C ALA A 245 -7.54 -14.76 23.38
N LYS A 246 -6.95 -13.87 24.18
CA LYS A 246 -7.19 -12.42 24.10
C LYS A 246 -6.76 -11.83 22.75
N TRP A 247 -5.58 -12.21 22.26
CA TRP A 247 -5.12 -11.81 20.94
C TRP A 247 -6.05 -12.31 19.84
N ARG A 248 -6.42 -13.60 19.85
CA ARG A 248 -7.32 -14.22 18.88
C ARG A 248 -8.63 -13.44 18.77
N HIS A 249 -9.24 -13.09 19.90
CA HIS A 249 -10.46 -12.30 19.91
C HIS A 249 -10.30 -10.92 19.25
N ARG A 250 -9.19 -10.21 19.54
CA ARG A 250 -8.92 -8.87 18.98
C ARG A 250 -8.53 -8.93 17.50
N MET A 251 -7.70 -9.91 17.12
CA MET A 251 -7.27 -10.13 15.74
C MET A 251 -8.46 -10.49 14.86
N ARG A 252 -9.33 -11.39 15.33
CA ARG A 252 -10.60 -11.71 14.66
C ARG A 252 -11.40 -10.45 14.37
N ARG A 253 -11.61 -9.58 15.36
CA ARG A 253 -12.34 -8.32 15.14
C ARG A 253 -11.66 -7.45 14.08
N SER A 254 -10.32 -7.34 14.09
CA SER A 254 -9.59 -6.58 13.07
C SER A 254 -9.77 -7.17 11.67
N TRP A 255 -9.67 -8.49 11.51
CA TRP A 255 -9.81 -9.17 10.23
C TRP A 255 -11.21 -9.06 9.67
N PHE A 256 -12.25 -9.33 10.47
CA PHE A 256 -13.64 -9.19 10.02
C PHE A 256 -13.95 -7.75 9.59
N ARG A 257 -13.40 -6.74 10.26
CA ARG A 257 -13.53 -5.35 9.82
C ARG A 257 -12.84 -5.08 8.48
N GLY A 258 -11.66 -5.67 8.26
CA GLY A 258 -10.96 -5.64 6.98
C GLY A 258 -11.77 -6.30 5.87
N THR A 259 -12.36 -7.47 6.12
CA THR A 259 -13.23 -8.17 5.17
C THR A 259 -14.46 -7.33 4.82
N ILE A 260 -15.14 -6.76 5.82
CA ILE A 260 -16.28 -5.86 5.57
C ILE A 260 -15.87 -4.65 4.73
N ASN A 261 -14.71 -4.06 4.99
CA ASN A 261 -14.17 -2.95 4.19
C ASN A 261 -13.97 -3.37 2.72
N MET A 262 -13.36 -4.53 2.48
CA MET A 262 -13.18 -5.08 1.12
C MET A 262 -14.52 -5.33 0.43
N THR A 263 -15.50 -5.93 1.12
CA THR A 263 -16.84 -6.20 0.56
C THR A 263 -17.56 -4.90 0.22
N ALA A 264 -17.53 -3.89 1.10
CA ALA A 264 -18.15 -2.60 0.88
C ALA A 264 -17.56 -1.90 -0.35
N GLN A 265 -16.22 -1.88 -0.47
CA GLN A 265 -15.54 -1.34 -1.65
C GLN A 265 -15.91 -2.10 -2.93
N GLY A 266 -15.95 -3.43 -2.88
CA GLY A 266 -16.35 -4.26 -4.02
C GLY A 266 -17.78 -3.97 -4.49
N LEU A 267 -18.73 -3.83 -3.55
CA LEU A 267 -20.11 -3.49 -3.86
C LEU A 267 -20.22 -2.10 -4.50
N THR A 268 -19.50 -1.11 -3.98
CA THR A 268 -19.47 0.25 -4.56
C THR A 268 -18.93 0.23 -6.00
N LEU A 269 -17.90 -0.58 -6.29
CA LEU A 269 -17.39 -0.73 -7.66
C LEU A 269 -18.39 -1.41 -8.59
N VAL A 270 -19.18 -2.38 -8.11
CA VAL A 270 -20.25 -3.00 -8.90
C VAL A 270 -21.33 -1.99 -9.25
N VAL A 271 -21.77 -1.18 -8.27
CA VAL A 271 -22.73 -0.10 -8.49
C VAL A 271 -22.19 0.90 -9.52
N LEU A 272 -20.94 1.34 -9.37
CA LEU A 272 -20.31 2.26 -10.31
C LEU A 272 -20.26 1.69 -11.74
N ARG A 273 -19.90 0.42 -11.89
CA ARG A 273 -19.86 -0.26 -13.20
C ARG A 273 -21.26 -0.40 -13.81
N ALA A 274 -22.27 -0.69 -13.00
CA ALA A 274 -23.65 -0.77 -13.47
C ALA A 274 -24.14 0.59 -13.99
N SER A 275 -23.85 1.68 -13.28
CA SER A 275 -24.20 3.06 -13.70
C SER A 275 -23.49 3.53 -14.97
N VAL A 276 -22.35 2.92 -15.33
CA VAL A 276 -21.65 3.21 -16.58
C VAL A 276 -22.31 2.50 -17.77
N ILE A 277 -22.96 1.36 -17.54
CA ILE A 277 -23.59 0.54 -18.59
C ILE A 277 -25.06 0.93 -18.83
N GLY A 278 -25.77 1.46 -17.82
CA GLY A 278 -27.20 1.80 -17.89
C GLY A 278 -27.58 3.01 -17.05
#